data_AF-J9F7B4-F1
#
_entry.id   AF-J9F7B4-F1
#
_cell.length_a   1.000
_cell.length_b   1.000
_cell.length_c   1.000
_cell.angle_alpha   90.00
_cell.angle_beta   90.00
_cell.angle_gamma   90.00
#
_symmetry.space_group_name_H-M   'P 1'
#
loop_
_entity.id
_entity.type
_entity.pdbx_description
1 polymer ?
#
loop_
_entity_poly.entity_id
_entity_poly.type
_entity_poly.pdbx_seq_one_letter_code
_entity_poly.pdbx_strand_id
1 'polypeptide(L)'
;MPLSALSINRWHNYLCYEYQSAAFLMENDSERWQIACLWNGNDINGTCAPAPSNNKPIDYIEPEKWRQMLYKFRRSIGCTTRAIWEAEKAQELYVCTERCLHGGIGYMPVLFIAMTLMISITLLCFRG
;
A
#
# COMPACT_ATOMS: atom_id res chain seq x y z
N MET A 1 -10.11 -1.77 18.67
CA MET A 1 -11.19 -0.96 18.09
C MET A 1 -11.78 -1.61 16.85
N PRO A 2 -12.81 -2.46 17.01
CA PRO A 2 -13.67 -2.76 15.87
C PRO A 2 -14.09 -1.42 15.24
N LEU A 3 -13.83 -1.25 13.94
CA LEU A 3 -14.26 -0.06 13.21
C LEU A 3 -15.73 0.17 13.56
N SER A 4 -16.05 1.34 14.12
CA SER A 4 -17.43 1.65 14.44
C SER A 4 -18.25 1.56 13.15
N ALA A 5 -19.46 1.00 13.21
CA ALA A 5 -20.31 0.88 12.02
C ALA A 5 -20.49 2.22 11.27
N LEU A 6 -20.35 3.34 12.00
CA LEU A 6 -20.36 4.70 11.47
C LEU A 6 -19.13 5.05 10.61
N SER A 7 -17.92 4.58 10.96
CA SER A 7 -16.70 4.83 10.18
C SER A 7 -16.61 3.95 8.93
N ILE A 8 -17.13 2.71 9.01
CA ILE A 8 -17.26 1.82 7.85
C ILE A 8 -18.12 2.49 6.80
N ASN A 9 -19.29 3.04 7.14
CA ASN A 9 -20.17 3.70 6.17
C ASN A 9 -19.50 4.87 5.42
N ARG A 10 -18.59 5.60 6.06
CA ARG A 10 -17.86 6.72 5.41
C ARG A 10 -16.85 6.24 4.38
N TRP A 11 -16.16 5.15 4.68
CA TRP A 11 -15.09 4.60 3.84
C TRP A 11 -15.51 3.35 3.05
N HIS A 12 -16.78 2.95 3.15
CA HIS A 12 -17.29 1.68 2.62
C HIS A 12 -16.97 1.53 1.14
N ASN A 13 -17.30 2.57 0.35
CA ASN A 13 -16.99 2.58 -1.08
C ASN A 13 -15.49 2.46 -1.35
N TYR A 14 -14.66 3.17 -0.61
CA TYR A 14 -13.20 3.07 -0.76
C TYR A 14 -12.71 1.64 -0.45
N LEU A 15 -13.13 1.08 0.68
CA LEU A 15 -12.73 -0.26 1.13
C LEU A 15 -13.20 -1.38 0.18
N CYS A 16 -14.31 -1.19 -0.54
CA CYS A 16 -14.78 -2.14 -1.54
C CYS A 16 -13.89 -2.23 -2.79
N TYR A 17 -13.05 -1.23 -3.05
CA TYR A 17 -12.16 -1.18 -4.23
C TYR A 17 -10.68 -1.08 -3.86
N GLU A 18 -10.34 -1.07 -2.58
CA GLU A 18 -8.94 -1.12 -2.12
C GLU A 18 -8.42 -2.57 -2.22
N TYR A 19 -7.21 -2.74 -2.74
CA TYR A 19 -6.60 -4.04 -3.07
C TYR A 19 -5.33 -4.35 -2.28
N GLN A 20 -4.83 -3.42 -1.48
CA GLN A 20 -3.47 -3.50 -0.93
C GLN A 20 -3.49 -3.82 0.57
N SER A 21 -4.46 -3.32 1.31
CA SER A 21 -4.47 -3.36 2.78
C SER A 21 -5.80 -3.79 3.40
N ALA A 22 -6.92 -3.62 2.69
CA ALA A 22 -8.25 -3.69 3.28
C ALA A 22 -8.53 -5.04 3.94
N ALA A 23 -8.07 -6.14 3.35
CA ALA A 23 -8.28 -7.47 3.91
C ALA A 23 -7.59 -7.68 5.28
N PHE A 24 -6.50 -6.97 5.56
CA PHE A 24 -5.82 -7.04 6.86
C PHE A 24 -6.61 -6.36 7.98
N LEU A 25 -7.53 -5.45 7.66
CA LEU A 25 -8.37 -4.78 8.67
C LEU A 25 -9.33 -5.73 9.39
N MET A 26 -9.60 -6.91 8.81
CA MET A 26 -10.44 -7.95 9.42
C MET A 26 -9.69 -8.94 10.29
N GLU A 27 -8.37 -8.94 10.23
CA GLU A 27 -7.57 -9.89 10.99
C GLU A 27 -7.50 -9.46 12.46
N ASN A 28 -7.54 -10.46 13.34
CA ASN A 28 -7.50 -10.23 14.77
C ASN A 28 -6.13 -9.65 15.15
N ASP A 29 -6.10 -8.67 16.06
CA ASP A 29 -4.89 -7.93 16.46
C ASP A 29 -4.23 -7.08 15.37
N SER A 30 -4.88 -6.80 14.23
CA SER A 30 -4.34 -5.90 13.19
C SER A 30 -3.91 -4.52 13.71
N GLU A 31 -4.49 -4.07 14.81
CA GLU A 31 -4.14 -2.82 15.50
C GLU A 31 -2.78 -2.84 16.21
N ARG A 32 -2.30 -4.05 16.54
CA ARG A 32 -1.01 -4.27 17.20
C ARG A 32 0.09 -4.58 16.18
N TRP A 33 -0.28 -4.74 14.93
CA TRP A 33 0.68 -5.03 13.87
C TRP A 33 1.53 -3.81 13.58
N GLN A 34 2.78 -4.07 13.23
CA GLN A 34 3.67 -3.02 12.78
C GLN A 34 3.20 -2.51 11.41
N ILE A 35 3.47 -1.23 11.15
CA ILE A 35 3.23 -0.66 9.83
C ILE A 35 4.25 -1.24 8.87
N ALA A 36 3.75 -1.80 7.77
CA ALA A 36 4.55 -2.32 6.67
C ALA A 36 4.08 -1.68 5.36
N CYS A 37 4.83 -1.98 4.31
CA CYS A 37 4.65 -1.41 3.00
C CYS A 37 4.10 -2.49 2.10
N LEU A 38 2.91 -2.25 1.59
CA LEU A 38 2.12 -3.20 0.85
C LEU A 38 2.17 -2.82 -0.61
N TRP A 39 2.60 -3.76 -1.44
CA TRP A 39 2.68 -3.57 -2.87
C TRP A 39 1.98 -4.70 -3.59
N ASN A 40 0.95 -4.36 -4.37
CA ASN A 40 0.30 -5.30 -5.28
C ASN A 40 1.07 -5.31 -6.60
N GLY A 41 1.32 -6.49 -7.18
CA GLY A 41 2.12 -6.63 -8.42
C GLY A 41 1.66 -5.77 -9.61
N ASN A 42 0.39 -5.35 -9.61
CA ASN A 42 -0.20 -4.48 -10.64
C ASN A 42 -0.12 -2.98 -10.35
N ASP A 43 0.19 -2.56 -9.12
CA ASP A 43 0.16 -1.15 -8.74
C ASP A 43 1.55 -0.52 -8.87
N ILE A 44 1.62 0.78 -9.15
CA ILE A 44 2.89 1.51 -9.19
C ILE A 44 3.26 2.04 -7.78
N ASN A 45 2.24 2.23 -6.94
CA ASN A 45 2.38 2.82 -5.62
C ASN A 45 2.14 1.76 -4.55
N GLY A 46 3.06 1.65 -3.59
CA GLY A 46 2.82 0.92 -2.37
C GLY A 46 2.02 1.75 -1.36
N THR A 47 1.24 1.09 -0.51
CA THR A 47 0.52 1.71 0.61
C THR A 47 1.18 1.33 1.93
N CYS A 48 1.22 2.27 2.87
CA CYS A 48 1.61 1.99 4.25
C CYS A 48 0.38 1.53 5.04
N ALA A 49 0.40 0.32 5.57
CA ALA A 49 -0.69 -0.20 6.39
C ALA A 49 -0.19 -1.26 7.37
N PRO A 50 -0.97 -1.58 8.42
CA PRO A 50 -0.64 -2.68 9.32
C PRO A 50 -0.60 -4.00 8.55
N ALA A 51 0.45 -4.78 8.78
CA ALA A 51 0.62 -6.10 8.18
C ALA A 51 1.23 -7.07 9.20
N PRO A 52 0.97 -8.38 9.09
CA PRO A 52 1.48 -9.33 10.06
C PRO A 52 3.01 -9.29 10.08
N SER A 53 3.57 -9.35 11.29
CA SER A 53 5.01 -9.40 11.50
C SER A 53 5.58 -10.66 10.84
N ASN A 54 6.68 -10.49 10.12
CA ASN A 54 7.49 -11.58 9.60
C ASN A 54 8.95 -11.35 9.98
N ASN A 55 9.70 -12.44 10.20
CA ASN A 55 11.13 -12.43 10.48
C ASN A 55 11.98 -12.15 9.22
N LYS A 56 11.33 -12.05 8.05
CA LYS A 56 11.96 -11.74 6.77
C LYS A 56 11.76 -10.26 6.42
N PRO A 57 12.74 -9.65 5.72
CA PRO A 57 12.63 -8.25 5.27
C PRO A 57 11.50 -8.04 4.26
N ILE A 58 11.20 -9.09 3.48
CA ILE A 58 10.15 -9.11 2.47
C ILE A 58 9.35 -10.40 2.65
N ASP A 59 8.04 -10.25 2.73
CA ASP A 59 7.08 -11.35 2.64
C ASP A 59 6.30 -11.28 1.32
N TYR A 60 5.75 -12.44 0.95
CA TYR A 60 5.02 -12.63 -0.29
C TYR A 60 3.75 -13.43 -0.04
N ILE A 61 2.63 -12.89 -0.49
CA ILE A 61 1.34 -13.56 -0.47
C ILE A 61 0.94 -13.88 -1.90
N GLU A 62 0.77 -15.17 -2.18
CA GLU A 62 0.34 -15.67 -3.48
C GLU A 62 -1.00 -15.04 -3.94
N PRO A 63 -1.20 -14.82 -5.25
CA PRO A 63 -2.40 -14.20 -5.78
C PRO A 63 -3.69 -14.90 -5.34
N GLU A 64 -3.73 -16.24 -5.34
CA GLU A 64 -4.92 -16.99 -4.94
C GLU A 64 -5.30 -16.72 -3.48
N LYS A 65 -4.30 -16.81 -2.58
CA LYS A 65 -4.49 -16.53 -1.16
C LYS A 65 -4.95 -15.09 -0.94
N TRP A 66 -4.33 -14.13 -1.62
CA TRP A 66 -4.70 -12.72 -1.47
C TRP A 66 -6.12 -12.42 -1.99
N ARG A 67 -6.49 -12.98 -3.15
CA ARG A 67 -7.85 -12.89 -3.70
C ARG A 67 -8.90 -13.45 -2.74
N GLN A 68 -8.62 -14.60 -2.12
CA GLN A 68 -9.52 -15.20 -1.13
C GLN A 68 -9.71 -14.31 0.10
N MET A 69 -8.64 -13.66 0.58
CA MET A 69 -8.71 -12.71 1.69
C MET A 69 -9.56 -11.47 1.31
N LEU A 70 -9.31 -10.85 0.15
CA LEU A 70 -10.10 -9.72 -0.35
C LEU A 70 -11.58 -10.08 -0.57
N TYR A 71 -11.85 -11.27 -1.11
CA TYR A 71 -13.22 -11.76 -1.31
C TYR A 71 -13.97 -11.86 0.02
N LYS A 72 -13.37 -12.50 1.04
CA LYS A 72 -13.97 -12.63 2.37
C LYS A 72 -14.21 -11.25 2.98
N PHE A 73 -13.25 -10.34 2.83
CA PHE A 73 -13.35 -8.97 3.32
C PHE A 73 -14.54 -8.22 2.72
N ARG A 74 -14.57 -8.11 1.38
CA ARG A 74 -15.62 -7.37 0.66
C ARG A 74 -17.01 -7.94 0.91
N ARG A 75 -17.11 -9.27 1.03
CA ARG A 75 -18.37 -9.94 1.38
C ARG A 75 -18.84 -9.61 2.80
N SER A 76 -17.92 -9.55 3.76
CA SER A 76 -18.27 -9.28 5.16
C SER A 76 -18.77 -7.86 5.41
N ILE A 77 -18.22 -6.88 4.68
CA ILE A 77 -18.61 -5.47 4.85
C ILE A 77 -19.83 -5.09 4.00
N GLY A 78 -20.31 -5.98 3.14
CA GLY A 78 -21.52 -5.77 2.33
C GLY A 78 -21.31 -5.09 0.98
N CYS A 79 -20.14 -5.27 0.35
CA CYS A 79 -19.88 -4.72 -0.98
C CYS A 79 -20.78 -5.31 -2.07
N THR A 80 -20.95 -4.58 -3.19
CA THR A 80 -21.70 -5.07 -4.35
C THR A 80 -21.04 -6.30 -4.99
N THR A 81 -21.84 -7.14 -5.66
CA THR A 81 -21.33 -8.33 -6.39
C THR A 81 -20.24 -7.98 -7.39
N ARG A 82 -20.35 -6.82 -8.06
CA ARG A 82 -19.33 -6.32 -8.98
C ARG A 82 -18.01 -6.06 -8.25
N ALA A 83 -18.03 -5.32 -7.14
CA ALA A 83 -16.83 -5.04 -6.36
C ALA A 83 -16.18 -6.32 -5.81
N ILE A 84 -17.00 -7.30 -5.42
CA ILE A 84 -16.50 -8.63 -5.01
C ILE A 84 -15.81 -9.34 -6.18
N TRP A 85 -16.40 -9.33 -7.38
CA TRP A 85 -15.82 -10.00 -8.56
C TRP A 85 -14.54 -9.33 -9.04
N GLU A 86 -14.43 -8.02 -8.91
CA GLU A 86 -13.21 -7.30 -9.26
C GLU A 86 -12.00 -7.71 -8.38
N ALA A 87 -12.22 -8.35 -7.22
CA ALA A 87 -11.14 -8.91 -6.41
C ALA A 87 -10.30 -9.97 -7.16
N GLU A 88 -10.88 -10.66 -8.15
CA GLU A 88 -10.16 -11.65 -8.98
C GLU A 88 -9.01 -11.03 -9.78
N LYS A 89 -9.04 -9.72 -10.02
CA LYS A 89 -7.97 -8.99 -10.72
C LYS A 89 -6.76 -8.72 -9.84
N ALA A 90 -6.87 -8.92 -8.53
CA ALA A 90 -5.74 -8.76 -7.62
C ALA A 90 -4.62 -9.73 -8.00
N GLN A 91 -3.39 -9.26 -7.96
CA GLN A 91 -2.21 -10.10 -8.12
C GLN A 91 -1.64 -10.47 -6.74
N GLU A 92 -0.39 -10.89 -6.70
CA GLU A 92 0.33 -11.09 -5.46
C GLU A 92 0.41 -9.81 -4.62
N LEU A 93 0.64 -10.00 -3.32
CA LEU A 93 0.95 -8.93 -2.40
C LEU A 93 2.34 -9.12 -1.82
N TYR A 94 3.19 -8.11 -1.97
CA TYR A 94 4.47 -8.01 -1.28
C TYR A 94 4.30 -7.19 -0.01
N VAL A 95 4.88 -7.67 1.09
CA VAL A 95 4.92 -6.96 2.37
C VAL A 95 6.39 -6.67 2.71
N CYS A 96 6.76 -5.40 2.75
CA CYS A 96 8.12 -4.97 3.11
C CYS A 96 8.11 -4.34 4.50
N THR A 97 8.96 -4.85 5.40
CA THR A 97 9.03 -4.39 6.80
C THR A 97 10.08 -3.30 7.02
N GLU A 98 11.05 -3.17 6.10
CA GLU A 98 12.24 -2.36 6.37
C GLU A 98 12.12 -0.89 5.93
N ARG A 99 11.41 -0.58 4.82
CA ARG A 99 11.18 0.81 4.37
C ARG A 99 9.94 0.96 3.50
N CYS A 100 9.07 1.89 3.88
CA CYS A 100 8.01 2.36 3.00
C CYS A 100 8.53 3.49 2.17
N LEU A 101 8.91 3.17 0.93
CA LEU A 101 8.92 4.16 -0.14
C LEU A 101 7.45 4.52 -0.42
N HIS A 102 6.83 5.32 0.46
CA HIS A 102 5.86 6.30 -0.02
C HIS A 102 6.65 7.13 -1.01
N GLY A 103 6.42 6.90 -2.32
CA GLY A 103 7.29 7.33 -3.41
C GLY A 103 8.09 8.58 -3.05
N GLY A 104 9.35 8.39 -2.65
CA GLY A 104 10.28 9.50 -2.55
C GLY A 104 10.30 10.20 -3.91
N ILE A 105 10.72 11.46 -3.94
CA ILE A 105 11.02 12.17 -5.20
C ILE A 105 11.66 11.16 -6.16
N GLY A 106 10.95 10.82 -7.24
CA GLY A 106 11.39 9.77 -8.14
C GLY A 106 12.76 10.11 -8.72
N TYR A 107 13.39 9.16 -9.41
CA TYR A 107 14.69 9.40 -10.05
C TYR A 107 14.69 10.68 -10.90
N MET A 108 13.60 10.97 -11.60
CA MET A 108 13.47 12.19 -12.40
C MET A 108 13.52 13.48 -11.55
N PRO A 109 12.65 13.70 -10.54
CA PRO A 109 12.80 14.83 -9.61
C PRO A 109 14.17 14.93 -8.94
N VAL A 110 14.79 13.81 -8.54
CA VAL A 110 16.12 13.78 -7.92
C VAL A 110 17.20 14.26 -8.90
N LEU A 111 17.13 13.82 -10.16
CA LEU A 111 18.05 14.27 -11.21
C LEU A 111 17.89 15.77 -11.49
N PHE A 112 16.67 16.30 -11.50
CA PHE A 112 16.43 17.73 -11.65
C PHE A 112 17.05 18.52 -10.50
N ILE A 113 16.83 18.10 -9.24
CA ILE A 113 17.40 18.74 -8.06
C ILE A 113 18.93 18.72 -8.12
N ALA A 114 19.52 17.56 -8.47
CA ALA A 114 20.96 17.40 -8.61
C ALA A 114 21.53 18.31 -9.71
N MET A 115 20.86 18.40 -10.87
CA MET A 115 21.28 19.28 -11.96
C MET A 115 21.23 20.76 -11.54
N THR A 116 20.15 21.20 -10.89
CA THR A 116 20.05 22.59 -10.42
C THR A 116 21.14 22.93 -9.41
N LEU A 117 21.46 22.02 -8.48
CA LEU A 117 22.55 22.22 -7.52
C LEU A 117 23.91 22.34 -8.22
N MET A 118 24.18 21.48 -9.21
CA MET A 118 25.42 21.53 -9.98
C MET A 118 25.57 22.86 -10.72
N ILE A 119 24.50 23.35 -11.35
CA ILE A 119 24.51 24.65 -12.05
C ILE A 119 24.74 25.80 -11.06
N SER A 120 24.06 25.79 -9.91
CA SER A 120 24.23 26.82 -8.88
C SER A 120 25.66 26.86 -8.34
N ILE A 121 26.26 25.71 -8.05
CA ILE A 121 27.66 25.62 -7.59
C ILE A 121 28.60 26.15 -8.67
N THR A 122 28.40 25.74 -9.92
CA THR A 122 29.24 26.20 -11.05
C THR A 122 29.15 27.74 -11.18
N LEU A 123 27.95 28.31 -11.14
CA LEU A 123 27.77 29.76 -11.20
C LEU A 123 28.40 30.49 -10.01
N LEU A 124 28.36 29.93 -8.81
CA LEU A 124 29.02 30.51 -7.63
C LEU A 124 30.54 30.46 -7.74
N CYS A 125 31.11 29.37 -8.26
CA CYS A 125 32.56 29.20 -8.39
C CYS A 125 33.19 29.99 -9.55
N PHE A 126 32.45 30.27 -10.62
CA PHE A 126 32.96 31.00 -11.80
C PHE A 126 32.60 32.49 -11.83
N ARG A 127 31.83 32.99 -10.84
CA ARG A 127 31.34 34.37 -10.78
C ARG A 127 31.80 35.13 -9.52
N GLY A 128 32.61 34.50 -8.68
CA GLY A 128 33.43 35.14 -7.63
C GLY A 128 34.89 35.16 -8.05
#